data_AF-A0A931E2X0-F1
#
_entry.id   AF-A0A931E2X0-F1
#
_cell.length_a   1.000
_cell.length_b   1.000
_cell.length_c   1.000
_cell.angle_alpha   90.00
_cell.angle_beta   90.00
_cell.angle_gamma   90.00
#
_symmetry.space_group_name_H-M   'P 1'
#
loop_
_entity.id
_entity.type
_entity.pdbx_description
1 polymer ?
#
loop_
_entity_poly.entity_id
_entity_poly.type
_entity_poly.pdbx_seq_one_letter_code
_entity_poly.pdbx_strand_id
1 'polypeptide(L)'
;MEKAAVYRAYNLRPSALEHLLHRLFAAVRLDASIVDEAGGSVAANEWFLVPLDVINRAIELIMSGEIVDYSYDPASQQLVKAR
;
A
#
# COMPACT_ATOMS: atom_id res chain seq x y z
N MET A 1 -13.80 8.13 -12.21
CA MET A 1 -13.17 7.70 -10.95
C MET A 1 -13.26 8.84 -9.96
N GLU A 2 -13.71 8.57 -8.75
CA GLU A 2 -13.75 9.56 -7.67
C GLU A 2 -12.56 9.36 -6.75
N LYS A 3 -12.02 10.46 -6.24
CA LYS A 3 -10.89 10.42 -5.32
C LYS A 3 -11.37 10.06 -3.91
N ALA A 4 -10.96 8.90 -3.40
CA ALA A 4 -11.39 8.43 -2.09
C ALA A 4 -10.80 9.22 -0.90
N ALA A 5 -9.54 9.68 -0.98
CA ALA A 5 -8.87 10.38 0.12
C ALA A 5 -7.68 11.24 -0.33
N VAL A 6 -7.24 12.16 0.54
CA VAL A 6 -5.99 12.95 0.42
C VAL A 6 -5.28 12.98 1.75
N TYR A 7 -3.99 12.63 1.74
CA TYR A 7 -3.12 12.72 2.90
C TYR A 7 -2.02 13.75 2.63
N ARG A 8 -1.69 14.54 3.66
CA ARG A 8 -0.53 15.45 3.63
C ARG A 8 0.55 14.86 4.51
N ALA A 9 1.70 14.62 3.92
CA ALA A 9 2.87 14.09 4.61
C ALA A 9 4.02 15.10 4.50
N TYR A 10 4.76 15.29 5.60
CA TYR A 10 5.85 16.25 5.69
C TYR A 10 7.15 15.52 6.04
N ASN A 11 8.30 16.00 5.55
CA ASN A 11 9.62 15.41 5.79
C ASN A 11 9.77 13.93 5.40
N LEU A 12 8.93 13.42 4.50
CA LEU A 12 9.02 12.06 3.96
C LEU A 12 9.75 12.06 2.62
N ARG A 13 10.69 11.12 2.46
CA ARG A 13 11.29 10.82 1.15
C ARG A 13 10.32 9.96 0.35
N PRO A 14 9.90 10.37 -0.86
CA PRO A 14 8.93 9.61 -1.66
C PRO A 14 9.34 8.14 -1.87
N SER A 15 10.61 7.89 -2.18
CA SER A 15 11.12 6.53 -2.38
C SER A 15 11.08 5.65 -1.11
N ALA A 16 11.18 6.25 0.07
CA ALA A 16 11.06 5.52 1.34
C ALA A 16 9.59 5.19 1.65
N LEU A 17 8.68 6.13 1.38
CA LEU A 17 7.23 5.90 1.49
C LEU A 17 6.80 4.75 0.58
N GLU A 18 7.23 4.81 -0.69
CA GLU A 18 6.96 3.77 -1.68
C GLU A 18 7.46 2.40 -1.18
N HIS A 19 8.72 2.30 -0.75
CA HIS A 19 9.25 1.05 -0.19
C HIS A 19 8.44 0.52 1.00
N LEU A 20 7.99 1.40 1.90
CA LEU A 20 7.18 1.00 3.05
C LEU A 20 5.83 0.44 2.62
N LEU A 21 5.15 1.10 1.67
CA LEU A 21 3.86 0.64 1.15
C LEU A 21 3.99 -0.70 0.43
N HIS A 22 4.97 -0.83 -0.47
CA HIS A 22 5.24 -2.08 -1.18
C HIS A 22 5.54 -3.22 -0.21
N ARG A 23 6.38 -2.99 0.80
CA ARG A 23 6.70 -4.00 1.82
C ARG A 23 5.47 -4.39 2.64
N LEU A 24 4.68 -3.40 3.06
CA LEU A 24 3.52 -3.60 3.93
C LEU A 24 2.42 -4.40 3.24
N PHE A 25 2.12 -4.06 1.98
CA PHE A 25 1.00 -4.63 1.23
C PHE A 25 1.40 -5.70 0.20
N ALA A 26 2.67 -6.16 0.22
CA ALA A 26 3.18 -7.18 -0.71
C ALA A 26 2.28 -8.43 -0.81
N ALA A 27 1.67 -8.84 0.31
CA ALA A 27 0.82 -10.03 0.40
C ALA A 27 -0.55 -9.87 -0.30
N VAL A 28 -0.97 -8.64 -0.60
CA VAL A 28 -2.27 -8.32 -1.22
C VAL A 28 -2.11 -7.46 -2.47
N ARG A 29 -0.97 -7.60 -3.14
CA ARG A 29 -0.78 -7.05 -4.48
C ARG A 29 -1.80 -7.69 -5.43
N LEU A 30 -2.47 -6.86 -6.19
CA LEU A 30 -3.48 -7.27 -7.15
C LEU A 30 -2.78 -7.92 -8.35
N ASP A 31 -3.15 -9.16 -8.66
CA ASP A 31 -2.72 -9.84 -9.87
C ASP A 31 -3.59 -9.39 -11.04
N ALA A 32 -3.24 -8.21 -11.59
CA ALA A 32 -3.92 -7.62 -12.73
C ALA A 32 -2.90 -7.30 -13.82
N SER A 33 -3.30 -7.60 -15.05
CA SER A 33 -2.53 -7.31 -16.25
C SER A 33 -3.33 -6.38 -17.15
N ILE A 34 -2.71 -5.28 -17.56
CA ILE A 34 -3.28 -4.33 -18.52
C ILE A 34 -2.75 -4.74 -19.89
N VAL A 35 -3.67 -5.11 -20.78
CA VAL A 35 -3.34 -5.39 -22.17
C VAL A 35 -3.31 -4.07 -22.92
N ASP A 36 -2.19 -3.78 -23.59
CA ASP A 36 -2.10 -2.64 -24.50
C ASP A 36 -2.79 -2.94 -25.84
N GLU A 37 -3.08 -1.89 -26.62
CA GLU A 37 -3.74 -2.04 -27.92
C GLU A 37 -2.89 -2.81 -28.95
N ALA A 38 -1.59 -3.00 -28.69
CA ALA A 38 -0.66 -3.76 -29.52
C ALA A 38 -0.54 -5.24 -29.08
N GLY A 39 -1.30 -5.67 -28.07
CA GLY A 39 -1.30 -7.05 -27.55
C GLY A 39 -0.20 -7.35 -26.53
N GLY A 40 0.58 -6.36 -26.10
CA GLY A 40 1.48 -6.46 -24.95
C GLY A 40 0.70 -6.46 -23.63
N SER A 41 1.25 -7.07 -22.59
CA SER A 41 0.62 -7.16 -21.27
C SER A 41 1.57 -6.65 -20.20
N VAL A 42 1.15 -5.61 -19.47
CA VAL A 42 1.92 -5.03 -18.36
C VAL A 42 1.23 -5.35 -17.04
N ALA A 43 1.95 -6.02 -16.14
CA ALA A 43 1.46 -6.31 -14.80
C ALA A 43 1.41 -5.04 -13.94
N ALA A 44 0.29 -4.80 -13.27
CA ALA A 44 0.09 -3.66 -12.39
C ALA A 44 0.73 -3.92 -11.01
N ASN A 45 2.05 -3.76 -10.92
CA ASN A 45 2.81 -4.09 -9.71
C ASN A 45 2.56 -3.15 -8.51
N GLU A 46 1.87 -2.03 -8.72
CA GLU A 46 1.60 -1.00 -7.71
C GLU A 46 0.16 -1.00 -7.21
N TRP A 47 -0.66 -1.98 -7.62
CA TRP A 47 -2.06 -2.06 -7.22
C TRP A 47 -2.21 -3.06 -6.08
N PHE A 48 -2.92 -2.67 -5.03
CA PHE A 48 -3.13 -3.47 -3.83
C PHE A 48 -4.62 -3.47 -3.46
N LEU A 49 -5.11 -4.61 -2.98
CA LEU A 49 -6.48 -4.74 -2.48
C LEU A 49 -6.49 -4.61 -0.95
N VAL A 50 -6.85 -3.42 -0.45
CA VAL A 50 -6.75 -3.09 0.97
C VAL A 50 -7.96 -2.25 1.41
N PRO A 51 -8.54 -2.48 2.60
CA PRO A 51 -9.57 -1.61 3.17
C PRO A 51 -9.08 -0.17 3.42
N LEU A 52 -9.96 0.82 3.27
CA LEU A 52 -9.60 2.24 3.41
C LEU A 52 -9.15 2.59 4.84
N ASP A 53 -9.76 1.98 5.87
CA ASP A 53 -9.39 2.15 7.28
C ASP A 53 -7.97 1.64 7.57
N VAL A 54 -7.56 0.54 6.94
CA VAL A 54 -6.18 0.03 7.00
C VAL A 54 -5.21 1.00 6.33
N ILE A 55 -5.59 1.58 5.18
CA ILE A 55 -4.77 2.60 4.51
C ILE A 55 -4.59 3.82 5.41
N ASN A 56 -5.69 4.34 5.99
CA ASN A 56 -5.64 5.45 6.94
C ASN A 56 -4.64 5.16 8.08
N ARG A 57 -4.77 3.98 8.70
CA ARG A 57 -3.90 3.59 9.81
C ARG A 57 -2.43 3.42 9.38
N ALA A 58 -2.19 2.86 8.19
CA ALA A 58 -0.84 2.73 7.65
C ALA A 58 -0.19 4.10 7.47
N ILE A 59 -0.92 5.09 6.94
CA ILE A 59 -0.40 6.45 6.77
C ILE A 59 -0.05 7.10 8.12
N GLU A 60 -0.90 6.96 9.14
CA GLU A 60 -0.59 7.45 10.49
C GLU A 60 0.70 6.82 11.06
N LEU A 61 0.85 5.51 10.91
CA LEU A 61 2.04 4.77 11.36
C LEU A 61 3.29 5.13 10.56
N ILE A 62 3.16 5.43 9.26
CA ILE A 62 4.26 5.91 8.43
C ILE A 62 4.71 7.30 8.88
N MET A 63 3.76 8.18 9.20
CA MET A 63 4.06 9.54 9.67
C MET A 63 4.71 9.56 11.06
N SER A 64 4.34 8.63 11.95
CA SER A 64 4.98 8.46 13.26
C SER A 64 6.30 7.68 13.19
N GLY A 65 6.52 6.92 12.12
CA GLY A 65 7.67 6.02 11.96
C GLY A 65 7.46 4.63 12.60
N GLU A 66 6.36 4.42 13.31
CA GLU A 66 6.03 3.15 13.99
C GLU A 66 5.70 2.02 13.00
N ILE A 67 5.40 2.32 11.73
CA ILE A 67 5.03 1.33 10.71
C ILE A 67 6.05 0.19 10.57
N VAL A 68 7.30 0.40 10.97
CA VAL A 68 8.34 -0.62 10.91
C VAL A 68 8.05 -1.83 11.78
N ASP A 69 7.27 -1.64 12.85
CA ASP A 69 6.87 -2.69 13.79
C ASP A 69 5.53 -3.34 13.41
N TYR A 70 4.99 -3.05 12.23
CA TYR A 70 3.70 -3.57 11.78
C TYR A 70 3.82 -4.30 10.45
N SER A 71 2.93 -5.28 10.28
CA SER A 71 2.70 -6.03 9.04
C SER A 71 1.20 -6.10 8.76
N TYR A 72 0.82 -6.15 7.49
CA TYR A 72 -0.57 -6.39 7.11
C TYR A 72 -0.86 -7.89 7.18
N ASP A 73 -1.90 -8.27 7.93
CA ASP A 73 -2.45 -9.62 7.95
C ASP A 73 -3.66 -9.70 6.98
N PRO A 74 -3.55 -10.41 5.84
CA PRO A 74 -4.66 -10.57 4.91
C PRO A 74 -5.85 -11.35 5.46
N ALA A 75 -5.63 -12.23 6.45
CA ALA A 75 -6.71 -13.05 7.02
C ALA A 75 -7.63 -12.21 7.91
N SER A 76 -7.06 -11.35 8.74
CA SER A 76 -7.82 -10.42 9.58
C SER A 76 -8.12 -9.09 8.90
N GLN A 77 -7.50 -8.80 7.76
CA GLN A 77 -7.52 -7.51 7.06
C GLN A 77 -7.12 -6.34 7.97
N GLN A 78 -6.06 -6.52 8.78
CA GLN A 78 -5.62 -5.52 9.75
C GLN A 78 -4.10 -5.38 9.78
N LEU A 79 -3.63 -4.25 10.31
CA LEU A 79 -2.22 -4.08 10.67
C LEU A 79 -1.97 -4.70 12.04
N VAL A 80 -1.13 -5.73 12.07
CA VAL A 80 -0.72 -6.42 13.29
C VAL A 80 0.73 -6.10 13.59
N LYS A 81 1.10 -6.02 14.87
CA LYS A 81 2.49 -5.82 15.24
C LYS A 81 3.32 -7.02 14.81
N ALA A 82 4.31 -6.79 13.97
CA ALA A 82 5.34 -7.77 13.63
C ALA A 82 6.30 -7.82 14.82
N ARG A 83 6.40 -9.00 15.45
CA ARG A 83 7.22 -9.22 16.64
C ARG A 83 8.71 -9.17 16.34
#